data_AF-A0ABD2MKY7-F1
#
_entry.id   AF-A0ABD2MKY7-F1
#
_cell.length_a   1.000
_cell.length_b   1.000
_cell.length_c   1.000
_cell.angle_alpha   90.00
_cell.angle_beta   90.00
_cell.angle_gamma   90.00
#
_symmetry.space_group_name_H-M   'P 1'
#
loop_
_entity.id
_entity.type
_entity.pdbx_description
1 polymer ?
#
loop_
_entity_poly.entity_id
_entity_poly.type
_entity_poly.pdbx_seq_one_letter_code
_entity_poly.pdbx_strand_id
1 'polypeptide(L)'
;MLHGSKGEKLKNLRDEIVEVMENKSPSANKTEKGRRSRTTIIGDEIARNIRSVLRKLLDEDRFSITASIKSNIEAAYMTHDLFGAVSDYGPKDYVIFMFGKNYVSNKRTLNICLHTLLPIGRFTNLITIVGKKSIEDYRIIRDIQGGVTIFCRRNFNSSIVYLVDEEIGDIA
;
A
#
# COMPACT_ATOMS: atom_id res chain seq x y z
N MET A 1 -6.59 -18.21 -25.82
CA MET A 1 -5.24 -17.62 -25.71
C MET A 1 -5.41 -16.21 -25.18
N LEU A 2 -4.91 -15.90 -23.98
CA LEU A 2 -4.46 -14.57 -23.55
C LEU A 2 -3.72 -14.80 -22.22
N HIS A 3 -2.44 -15.17 -22.32
CA HIS A 3 -1.52 -15.06 -21.19
C HIS A 3 -1.19 -13.58 -21.01
N GLY A 4 -2.04 -12.85 -20.29
CA GLY A 4 -1.65 -11.57 -19.68
C GLY A 4 -0.48 -11.88 -18.74
N SER A 5 0.74 -11.61 -19.20
CA SER A 5 1.94 -12.08 -18.52
C SER A 5 2.02 -11.41 -17.14
N LYS A 6 2.56 -12.11 -16.14
CA LYS A 6 2.90 -11.53 -14.82
C LYS A 6 3.65 -10.19 -14.92
N GLY A 7 4.32 -9.91 -16.04
CA GLY A 7 5.01 -8.65 -16.30
C GLY A 7 4.08 -7.45 -16.51
N GLU A 8 2.87 -7.64 -17.05
CA GLU A 8 1.89 -6.58 -17.31
C GLU A 8 1.20 -6.14 -16.01
N LYS A 9 0.84 -7.10 -15.15
CA LYS A 9 0.30 -6.84 -13.80
C LYS A 9 1.28 -6.07 -12.91
N LEU A 10 2.58 -6.38 -13.00
CA LEU A 10 3.64 -5.65 -12.30
C LEU A 10 3.87 -4.25 -12.87
N LYS A 11 3.62 -4.03 -14.16
CA LYS A 11 3.78 -2.75 -14.82
C LYS A 11 2.66 -1.78 -14.44
N ASN A 12 1.41 -2.24 -14.39
CA ASN A 12 0.27 -1.41 -13.95
C ASN A 12 0.40 -1.01 -12.47
N LEU A 13 0.81 -1.95 -11.61
CA LEU A 13 1.08 -1.65 -10.20
C LEU A 13 2.26 -0.70 -10.02
N ARG A 14 3.29 -0.84 -10.86
CA ARG A 14 4.42 0.09 -10.90
C ARG A 14 3.94 1.50 -11.20
N ASP A 15 3.16 1.68 -12.26
CA ASP A 15 2.80 3.00 -12.76
C ASP A 15 1.88 3.72 -11.74
N GLU A 16 0.94 3.01 -11.09
CA GLU A 16 0.12 3.57 -10.00
C GLU A 16 0.94 3.99 -8.77
N ILE A 17 1.92 3.18 -8.34
CA ILE A 17 2.74 3.52 -7.17
C ILE A 17 3.62 4.73 -7.47
N VAL A 18 4.24 4.78 -8.66
CA VAL A 18 5.09 5.91 -9.07
C VAL A 18 4.27 7.18 -9.18
N GLU A 19 3.10 7.13 -9.83
CA GLU A 19 2.21 8.28 -9.95
C GLU A 19 1.80 8.84 -8.57
N VAL A 20 1.47 7.97 -7.61
CA VAL A 20 1.15 8.39 -6.22
C VAL A 20 2.36 9.00 -5.52
N MET A 21 3.57 8.47 -5.74
CA MET A 21 4.80 8.98 -5.11
C MET A 21 5.27 10.31 -5.71
N GLU A 22 5.07 10.51 -7.01
CA GLU A 22 5.44 11.73 -7.73
C GLU A 22 4.44 12.86 -7.49
N ASN A 23 3.13 12.59 -7.57
CA ASN A 23 2.09 13.59 -7.32
C ASN A 23 2.03 14.07 -5.86
N LYS A 24 2.54 13.26 -4.92
CA LYS A 24 2.61 13.61 -3.49
C LYS A 24 3.98 14.08 -3.03
N SER A 25 4.97 14.16 -3.92
CA SER A 25 6.23 14.81 -3.57
C SER A 25 5.97 16.29 -3.33
N PRO A 26 6.07 16.79 -2.08
CA PRO A 26 6.05 18.23 -1.85
C PRO A 26 7.23 18.80 -2.63
N SER A 27 7.00 19.88 -3.38
CA SER A 27 8.01 20.59 -4.17
C SER A 27 9.37 20.54 -3.47
N ALA A 28 10.31 19.82 -4.08
CA ALA A 28 11.66 19.69 -3.55
C ALA A 28 12.32 21.06 -3.59
N ASN A 29 12.20 21.82 -2.49
CA ASN A 29 13.08 22.93 -2.23
C ASN A 29 14.49 22.35 -2.09
N LYS A 30 15.29 22.55 -3.15
CA LYS A 30 16.73 22.32 -3.17
C LYS A 30 17.36 23.15 -2.04
N THR A 31 17.69 22.53 -0.91
CA THR A 31 18.80 22.90 0.01
C THR A 31 18.67 22.19 1.36
N GLU A 32 18.72 20.86 1.40
CA GLU A 32 19.21 20.18 2.60
C GLU A 32 20.09 19.04 2.13
N LYS A 33 21.33 18.94 2.63
CA LYS A 33 22.08 17.67 2.69
C LYS A 33 21.28 16.74 3.61
N GLY A 34 20.15 16.26 3.12
CA GLY A 34 19.03 15.80 3.91
C GLY A 34 18.99 14.29 3.98
N ARG A 35 18.68 13.77 5.17
CA ARG A 35 18.42 12.36 5.46
C ARG A 35 17.64 11.66 4.31
N ARG A 36 18.08 10.47 3.91
CA ARG A 36 17.35 9.61 2.95
C ARG A 36 15.90 9.41 3.42
N SER A 37 14.95 9.54 2.50
CA SER A 37 13.55 9.17 2.73
C SER A 37 13.47 7.67 3.02
N ARG A 38 12.85 7.30 4.13
CA ARG A 38 12.69 5.89 4.51
C ARG A 38 11.38 5.37 3.96
N THR A 39 11.42 4.20 3.35
CA THR A 39 10.25 3.48 2.85
C THR A 39 10.20 2.13 3.52
N THR A 40 9.22 1.92 4.39
CA THR A 40 8.93 0.61 4.98
C THR A 40 7.78 -0.04 4.24
N ILE A 41 7.99 -1.28 3.83
CA ILE A 41 6.97 -2.12 3.20
C ILE A 41 6.56 -3.20 4.20
N ILE A 42 5.27 -3.28 4.50
CA ILE A 42 4.70 -4.38 5.27
C ILE A 42 3.64 -5.04 4.42
N GLY A 43 3.68 -6.36 4.31
CA GLY A 43 2.60 -7.04 3.64
C GLY A 43 2.65 -8.54 3.70
N ASP A 44 1.63 -9.14 3.11
CA ASP A 44 1.54 -10.58 2.89
C ASP A 44 2.28 -10.98 1.59
N GLU A 45 2.00 -12.17 1.06
CA GLU A 45 2.64 -12.67 -0.14
C GLU A 45 2.45 -11.80 -1.38
N ILE A 46 1.46 -10.89 -1.42
CA ILE A 46 1.31 -9.96 -2.55
C ILE A 46 2.46 -8.94 -2.60
N ALA A 47 3.07 -8.63 -1.46
CA ALA A 47 4.25 -7.76 -1.39
C ALA A 47 5.55 -8.47 -1.77
N ARG A 48 5.49 -9.74 -2.19
CA ARG A 48 6.69 -10.45 -2.64
C ARG A 48 7.30 -9.71 -3.84
N ASN A 49 8.60 -9.50 -3.80
CA ASN A 49 9.41 -8.81 -4.83
C ASN A 49 9.20 -7.29 -4.96
N ILE A 50 8.25 -6.67 -4.26
CA ILE A 50 7.99 -5.23 -4.42
C ILE A 50 9.21 -4.37 -4.06
N ARG A 51 10.00 -4.77 -3.04
CA ARG A 51 11.28 -4.11 -2.71
C ARG A 51 12.24 -4.09 -3.88
N SER A 52 12.35 -5.21 -4.61
CA SER A 52 13.23 -5.29 -5.78
C SER A 52 12.72 -4.44 -6.94
N VAL A 53 11.40 -4.28 -7.06
CA VAL A 53 10.80 -3.40 -8.07
C VAL A 53 11.09 -1.94 -7.73
N LEU A 54 10.82 -1.52 -6.49
CA LEU A 54 11.03 -0.14 -6.06
C LEU A 54 12.50 0.28 -6.10
N ARG A 55 13.45 -0.61 -5.78
CA ARG A 55 14.89 -0.32 -5.92
C ARG A 55 15.32 -0.01 -7.35
N LYS A 56 14.62 -0.54 -8.35
CA LYS A 56 14.90 -0.23 -9.76
C LYS A 56 14.31 1.10 -10.21
N LEU A 57 13.40 1.67 -9.43
CA LEU A 57 12.63 2.86 -9.79
C LEU A 57 13.02 4.08 -8.97
N LEU A 58 13.41 3.86 -7.72
CA LEU A 58 13.77 4.90 -6.79
C LEU A 58 15.28 5.04 -6.70
N ASP A 59 15.74 6.28 -6.65
CA ASP A 59 17.13 6.64 -6.45
C ASP A 59 17.60 6.18 -5.05
N GLU A 60 18.51 5.20 -5.00
CA GLU A 60 19.03 4.63 -3.75
C GLU A 60 19.83 5.66 -2.91
N ASP A 61 20.28 6.76 -3.53
CA ASP A 61 20.93 7.85 -2.79
C ASP A 61 19.93 8.72 -2.04
N ARG A 62 18.66 8.70 -2.46
CA ARG A 62 17.56 9.45 -1.85
C ARG A 62 16.65 8.60 -0.99
N PHE A 63 16.57 7.29 -1.23
CA PHE A 63 15.62 6.40 -0.57
C PHE A 63 16.30 5.22 0.14
N SER A 64 15.78 4.87 1.32
CA SER A 64 16.14 3.64 2.04
C SER A 64 14.91 2.74 2.15
N ILE A 65 14.97 1.55 1.56
CA ILE A 65 13.81 0.64 1.46
C ILE A 65 14.00 -0.61 2.32
N THR A 66 13.12 -0.79 3.29
CA THR A 66 12.98 -2.00 4.11
C THR A 66 11.67 -2.72 3.77
N ALA A 67 11.64 -4.04 3.92
CA ALA A 67 10.44 -4.83 3.67
C ALA A 67 10.31 -5.97 4.69
N SER A 68 9.12 -6.10 5.28
CA SER A 68 8.72 -7.19 6.16
C SER A 68 7.55 -7.93 5.53
N ILE A 69 7.82 -9.11 4.97
CA ILE A 69 6.82 -9.96 4.32
C ILE A 69 6.44 -11.06 5.28
N LYS A 70 5.17 -11.11 5.69
CA LYS A 70 4.64 -12.09 6.63
C LYS A 70 3.71 -13.04 5.88
N SER A 71 4.06 -14.32 5.83
CA SER A 71 3.22 -15.32 5.15
C SER A 71 2.09 -15.82 6.02
N ASN A 72 0.95 -16.14 5.42
CA ASN A 72 -0.23 -16.71 6.07
C ASN A 72 -0.71 -15.94 7.32
N ILE A 73 -0.62 -14.60 7.30
CA ILE A 73 -1.03 -13.75 8.42
C ILE A 73 -2.27 -12.94 8.05
N GLU A 74 -3.16 -12.68 9.02
CA GLU A 74 -4.27 -11.76 8.82
C GLU A 74 -3.83 -10.31 8.84
N ALA A 75 -4.50 -9.47 8.03
CA ALA A 75 -4.18 -8.06 7.88
C ALA A 75 -4.18 -7.30 9.23
N ALA A 76 -5.11 -7.61 10.13
CA ALA A 76 -5.18 -6.99 11.46
C ALA A 76 -3.96 -7.31 12.34
N TYR A 77 -3.35 -8.49 12.23
CA TYR A 77 -2.14 -8.82 12.98
C TYR A 77 -0.89 -8.18 12.38
N MET A 78 -0.89 -7.87 11.07
CA MET A 78 0.21 -7.13 10.46
C MET A 78 0.32 -5.69 10.97
N THR A 79 -0.79 -5.10 11.43
CA THR A 79 -0.81 -3.72 11.93
C THR A 79 -0.37 -3.57 13.38
N HIS A 80 -0.26 -4.66 14.16
CA HIS A 80 -0.02 -4.61 15.60
C HIS A 80 1.29 -3.88 15.99
N ASP A 81 2.39 -4.17 15.28
CA ASP A 81 3.69 -3.58 15.59
C ASP A 81 4.05 -2.39 14.68
N LEU A 82 3.17 -2.07 13.73
CA LEU A 82 3.45 -1.09 12.68
C LEU A 82 3.65 0.31 13.28
N PHE A 83 2.80 0.74 14.22
CA PHE A 83 2.96 2.05 14.87
C PHE A 83 4.30 2.21 15.57
N GLY A 84 4.76 1.20 16.29
CA GLY A 84 6.08 1.24 16.94
C GLY A 84 7.19 1.40 15.91
N ALA A 85 7.12 0.62 14.83
CA ALA A 85 8.11 0.61 13.76
C ALA A 85 8.18 1.92 12.94
N VAL A 86 7.09 2.70 12.92
CA VAL A 86 7.01 3.95 12.15
C VAL A 86 6.81 5.19 13.01
N SER A 87 7.05 5.07 14.33
CA SER A 87 6.79 6.16 15.29
C SER A 87 7.66 7.40 15.06
N ASP A 88 8.85 7.23 14.48
CA ASP A 88 9.78 8.32 14.14
C ASP A 88 9.66 8.78 12.67
N TYR A 89 8.65 8.31 11.93
CA TYR A 89 8.45 8.63 10.52
C TYR A 89 7.86 10.03 10.36
N GLY A 90 8.41 10.76 9.41
CA GLY A 90 7.94 12.11 9.08
C GLY A 90 7.24 12.22 7.73
N PRO A 91 6.90 13.46 7.31
CA PRO A 91 6.23 13.74 6.04
C PRO A 91 7.04 13.39 4.78
N LYS A 92 8.35 13.13 4.92
CA LYS A 92 9.24 12.71 3.82
C LYS A 92 9.41 11.18 3.74
N ASP A 93 8.93 10.44 4.74
CA ASP A 93 9.01 8.98 4.82
C ASP A 93 7.72 8.34 4.25
N TYR A 94 7.78 7.05 3.95
CA TYR A 94 6.71 6.28 3.33
C TYR A 94 6.47 4.95 4.06
N VAL A 95 5.19 4.60 4.18
CA VAL A 95 4.71 3.31 4.64
C VAL A 95 3.87 2.72 3.53
N ILE A 96 4.31 1.59 3.00
CA ILE A 96 3.57 0.82 2.00
C ILE A 96 3.02 -0.42 2.69
N PHE A 97 1.70 -0.50 2.83
CA PHE A 97 1.01 -1.62 3.46
C PHE A 97 0.24 -2.42 2.42
N MET A 98 0.59 -3.69 2.22
CA MET A 98 0.03 -4.52 1.15
C MET A 98 -0.60 -5.80 1.70
N PHE A 99 -1.87 -6.06 1.43
CA PHE A 99 -2.53 -7.29 1.85
C PHE A 99 -3.64 -7.70 0.87
N GLY A 100 -3.94 -8.99 0.80
CA GLY A 100 -5.02 -9.48 -0.07
C GLY A 100 -5.00 -10.97 -0.35
N LYS A 101 -3.99 -11.73 0.09
CA LYS A 101 -3.92 -13.15 -0.24
C LYS A 101 -5.00 -13.99 0.44
N ASN A 102 -5.38 -13.66 1.67
CA ASN A 102 -6.18 -14.55 2.49
C ASN A 102 -7.40 -13.90 3.21
N TYR A 103 -7.61 -12.57 3.20
CA TYR A 103 -8.44 -11.97 4.28
C TYR A 103 -9.24 -10.68 3.97
N VAL A 104 -9.53 -10.34 2.71
CA VAL A 104 -10.52 -9.27 2.44
C VAL A 104 -11.95 -9.76 2.74
N SER A 105 -12.19 -11.06 2.70
CA SER A 105 -13.47 -11.72 2.94
C SER A 105 -14.02 -11.62 4.37
N ASN A 106 -13.28 -11.03 5.32
CA ASN A 106 -13.76 -10.75 6.67
C ASN A 106 -13.82 -9.23 6.93
N LYS A 107 -15.03 -8.66 6.82
CA LYS A 107 -15.32 -7.23 7.05
C LYS A 107 -14.84 -6.73 8.41
N ARG A 108 -14.95 -7.54 9.47
CA ARG A 108 -14.50 -7.16 10.82
C ARG A 108 -12.99 -7.01 10.87
N THR A 109 -12.25 -7.99 10.34
CA THR A 109 -10.78 -7.96 10.29
C THR A 109 -10.27 -6.79 9.45
N LEU A 110 -10.91 -6.54 8.31
CA LEU A 110 -10.58 -5.40 7.45
C LEU A 110 -10.81 -4.06 8.15
N ASN A 111 -11.93 -3.89 8.85
CA ASN A 111 -12.20 -2.69 9.63
C ASN A 111 -11.15 -2.48 10.73
N ILE A 112 -10.79 -3.52 11.49
CA ILE A 112 -9.74 -3.43 12.52
C ILE A 112 -8.40 -3.01 11.90
N CYS A 113 -8.03 -3.62 10.78
CA CYS A 113 -6.82 -3.28 10.03
C CYS A 113 -6.83 -1.80 9.63
N LEU A 114 -7.90 -1.32 9.00
CA LEU A 114 -8.00 0.07 8.51
C LEU A 114 -8.08 1.09 9.65
N HIS A 115 -8.78 0.79 10.74
CA HIS A 115 -8.81 1.65 11.92
C HIS A 115 -7.43 1.84 12.54
N THR A 116 -6.59 0.82 12.48
CA THR A 116 -5.20 0.88 12.96
C THR A 116 -4.30 1.55 11.93
N LEU A 117 -4.46 1.23 10.65
CA LEU A 117 -3.57 1.67 9.58
C LEU A 117 -3.75 3.15 9.23
N LEU A 118 -4.99 3.60 9.03
CA LEU A 118 -5.29 4.93 8.51
C LEU A 118 -4.68 6.09 9.34
N PRO A 119 -4.71 6.09 10.68
CA PRO A 119 -4.13 7.18 11.46
C PRO A 119 -2.62 7.38 11.25
N ILE A 120 -1.88 6.37 10.79
CA ILE A 120 -0.45 6.51 10.43
C ILE A 120 -0.26 7.55 9.33
N GLY A 121 -1.20 7.59 8.38
CA GLY A 121 -1.21 8.54 7.28
C GLY A 121 -1.46 10.00 7.69
N ARG A 122 -1.56 10.31 8.99
CA ARG A 122 -1.51 11.68 9.52
C ARG A 122 -0.08 12.19 9.69
N PHE A 123 0.88 11.29 9.90
CA PHE A 123 2.26 11.63 10.27
C PHE A 123 3.24 11.40 9.11
N THR A 124 2.94 10.42 8.25
CA THR A 124 3.80 9.99 7.16
C THR A 124 2.97 9.66 5.92
N ASN A 125 3.62 9.38 4.79
CA ASN A 125 2.94 8.99 3.57
C ASN A 125 2.54 7.53 3.64
N LEU A 126 1.23 7.26 3.73
CA LEU A 126 0.67 5.92 3.77
C LEU A 126 0.11 5.54 2.40
N ILE A 127 0.65 4.46 1.84
CA ILE A 127 0.13 3.82 0.63
C ILE A 127 -0.37 2.44 1.04
N THR A 128 -1.68 2.22 0.95
CA THR A 128 -2.30 0.92 1.22
C THR A 128 -2.64 0.25 -0.10
N ILE A 129 -2.25 -1.00 -0.29
CA ILE A 129 -2.54 -1.79 -1.49
C ILE A 129 -3.34 -3.01 -1.06
N VAL A 130 -4.55 -3.13 -1.59
CA VAL A 130 -5.49 -4.19 -1.23
C VAL A 130 -5.71 -5.10 -2.44
N GLY A 131 -5.24 -6.34 -2.37
CA GLY A 131 -5.52 -7.37 -3.36
C GLY A 131 -6.92 -7.92 -3.21
N LYS A 132 -7.63 -8.08 -4.33
CA LYS A 132 -8.97 -8.70 -4.41
C LYS A 132 -8.86 -10.05 -5.09
N LYS A 133 -9.58 -11.05 -4.57
CA LYS A 133 -9.57 -12.41 -5.12
C LYS A 133 -10.95 -12.99 -5.38
N SER A 134 -11.99 -12.38 -4.84
CA SER A 134 -13.35 -12.87 -4.97
C SER A 134 -14.36 -11.73 -5.08
N ILE A 135 -15.55 -12.03 -5.63
CA ILE A 135 -16.70 -11.11 -5.63
C ILE A 135 -17.07 -10.67 -4.21
N GLU A 136 -16.86 -11.53 -3.20
CA GLU A 136 -17.13 -11.18 -1.82
C GLU A 136 -16.19 -10.08 -1.31
N ASP A 137 -14.92 -10.14 -1.70
CA ASP A 137 -13.95 -9.07 -1.40
C ASP A 137 -14.39 -7.72 -1.97
N TYR A 138 -14.95 -7.72 -3.19
CA TYR A 138 -15.50 -6.52 -3.81
C TYR A 138 -16.67 -5.93 -3.02
N ARG A 139 -17.60 -6.79 -2.58
CA ARG A 139 -18.76 -6.35 -1.80
C ARG A 139 -18.32 -5.71 -0.50
N ILE A 140 -17.42 -6.38 0.23
CA ILE A 140 -16.88 -5.88 1.49
C ILE A 140 -16.13 -4.57 1.29
N ILE A 141 -15.27 -4.46 0.27
CA ILE A 141 -14.55 -3.22 -0.04
C ILE A 141 -15.52 -2.08 -0.35
N ARG A 142 -16.51 -2.32 -1.21
CA ARG A 142 -17.50 -1.32 -1.58
C ARG A 142 -18.25 -0.78 -0.35
N ASP A 143 -18.61 -1.66 0.59
CA ASP A 143 -19.28 -1.28 1.82
C ASP A 143 -18.47 -0.30 2.68
N ILE A 144 -17.13 -0.47 2.71
CA ILE A 144 -16.24 0.36 3.53
C ILE A 144 -15.63 1.54 2.77
N GLN A 145 -15.71 1.53 1.44
CA GLN A 145 -15.04 2.47 0.55
C GLN A 145 -15.46 3.91 0.83
N GLY A 146 -16.73 4.14 1.19
CA GLY A 146 -17.23 5.48 1.54
C GLY A 146 -16.45 6.09 2.72
N GLY A 147 -16.28 5.33 3.80
CA GLY A 147 -15.54 5.78 4.99
C GLY A 147 -14.06 6.00 4.73
N VAL A 148 -13.43 5.07 4.01
CA VAL A 148 -12.03 5.18 3.57
C VAL A 148 -11.82 6.42 2.69
N THR A 149 -12.70 6.66 1.73
CA THR A 149 -12.60 7.80 0.80
C THR A 149 -12.70 9.13 1.56
N ILE A 150 -13.63 9.22 2.52
CA ILE A 150 -13.75 10.41 3.38
C ILE A 150 -12.46 10.63 4.18
N PHE A 151 -11.87 9.56 4.71
CA PHE A 151 -10.59 9.66 5.42
C PHE A 151 -9.47 10.17 4.51
N CYS A 152 -9.28 9.57 3.33
CA CYS A 152 -8.21 9.97 2.40
C CYS A 152 -8.40 11.41 1.88
N ARG A 153 -9.63 11.88 1.70
CA ARG A 153 -9.92 13.28 1.34
C ARG A 153 -9.53 14.28 2.44
N ARG A 154 -9.59 13.86 3.71
CA ARG A 154 -9.18 14.67 4.86
C ARG A 154 -7.69 14.53 5.20
N ASN A 155 -7.05 13.47 4.73
CA ASN A 155 -5.66 13.13 5.02
C ASN A 155 -4.94 12.82 3.70
N PHE A 156 -4.45 13.86 3.03
CA PHE A 156 -3.86 13.76 1.69
C PHE A 156 -2.62 12.85 1.61
N ASN A 157 -1.96 12.60 2.74
CA ASN A 157 -0.82 11.71 2.83
C ASN A 157 -1.23 10.22 2.83
N SER A 158 -2.53 9.91 2.77
CA SER A 158 -3.05 8.55 2.67
C SER A 158 -3.60 8.25 1.28
N SER A 159 -3.33 7.06 0.76
CA SER A 159 -3.95 6.53 -0.45
C SER A 159 -4.21 5.05 -0.31
N ILE A 160 -5.31 4.57 -0.90
CA ILE A 160 -5.63 3.15 -1.00
C ILE A 160 -5.78 2.79 -2.46
N VAL A 161 -5.02 1.80 -2.89
CA VAL A 161 -5.02 1.21 -4.23
C VAL A 161 -5.62 -0.18 -4.12
N TYR A 162 -6.49 -0.54 -5.07
CA TYR A 162 -7.20 -1.81 -5.07
C TYR A 162 -6.80 -2.64 -6.28
N LEU A 163 -6.07 -3.74 -6.08
CA LEU A 163 -5.67 -4.62 -7.16
C LEU A 163 -6.79 -5.61 -7.48
N VAL A 164 -7.22 -5.59 -8.73
CA VAL A 164 -8.19 -6.51 -9.31
C VAL A 164 -7.46 -7.66 -9.98
N ASP A 165 -7.79 -8.90 -9.63
CA ASP A 165 -7.40 -10.04 -10.46
C ASP A 165 -8.36 -10.13 -11.65
N GLU A 166 -7.81 -10.09 -12.87
CA GLU A 166 -8.57 -10.06 -14.14
C GLU A 166 -9.47 -11.29 -14.34
N GLU A 167 -9.29 -12.38 -13.59
CA GLU A 167 -10.16 -13.57 -13.64
C GLU A 167 -11.59 -13.29 -13.15
N ILE A 168 -11.84 -12.14 -12.51
CA ILE A 168 -13.17 -11.70 -12.08
C ILE A 168 -13.87 -10.85 -13.16
N GLY A 169 -13.18 -10.56 -14.28
CA GLY A 169 -13.62 -9.67 -15.36
C GLY A 169 -14.82 -10.14 -16.18
N ASP A 170 -15.26 -11.40 -16.04
CA ASP A 170 -16.34 -11.99 -16.85
C ASP A 170 -17.69 -12.11 -16.12
N ILE A 171 -17.87 -11.49 -14.94
CA ILE A 171 -19.12 -11.57 -14.15
C ILE A 171 -19.75 -10.19 -13.86
N ALA A 172 -19.61 -9.24 -14.80
CA ALA A 172 -20.35 -7.97 -14.77
C ALA A 172 -21.44 -7.94 -15.84
#